data_AF-A0A7K4KSQ2-F1
#
_entry.id   AF-A0A7K4KSQ2-F1
#
_cell.length_a   1.000
_cell.length_b   1.000
_cell.length_c   1.000
_cell.angle_alpha   90.00
_cell.angle_beta   90.00
_cell.angle_gamma   90.00
#
_symmetry.space_group_name_H-M   'P 1'
#
loop_
_entity.id
_entity.type
_entity.pdbx_description
1 polymer ?
#
loop_
_entity_poly.entity_id
_entity_poly.type
_entity_poly.pdbx_seq_one_letter_code
_entity_poly.pdbx_strand_id
1 'polypeptide(L)'
;AVNMSAPNMEERKACWGARDELWECLERNNEDAAKCQHLRLSFESKCPQQWIKYFDRRRDYLKYKKKLENEGYSPPETTGKS
;
A
#
# COMPACT_ATOMS: atom_id res chain seq x y z
N ALA A 1 -22.59 -12.54 -1.70
CA ALA A 1 -21.64 -13.65 -1.89
C ALA A 1 -20.28 -13.06 -2.19
N VAL A 2 -19.25 -13.34 -1.38
CA VAL A 2 -17.88 -12.90 -1.72
C VAL A 2 -17.41 -13.85 -2.82
N ASN A 3 -17.30 -13.34 -4.05
CA ASN A 3 -16.96 -14.16 -5.20
C ASN A 3 -15.48 -14.61 -5.06
N MET A 4 -15.29 -15.91 -4.78
CA MET A 4 -13.97 -16.54 -4.59
C MET A 4 -13.28 -16.89 -5.92
N SER A 5 -13.82 -16.43 -7.05
CA SER A 5 -13.23 -16.61 -8.36
C SER A 5 -11.97 -15.79 -8.51
N ALA A 6 -10.93 -16.40 -9.08
CA ALA A 6 -9.73 -15.67 -9.47
C ALA A 6 -10.12 -14.54 -10.45
N PRO A 7 -9.66 -13.29 -10.23
CA PRO A 7 -10.00 -12.18 -11.10
C PRO A 7 -9.46 -12.41 -12.50
N ASN A 8 -10.23 -12.04 -13.52
CA ASN A 8 -9.82 -12.10 -14.92
C ASN A 8 -8.76 -11.03 -15.25
N MET A 9 -8.23 -11.03 -16.48
CA MET A 9 -7.17 -10.09 -16.86
C MET A 9 -7.59 -8.62 -16.72
N GLU A 10 -8.81 -8.26 -17.10
CA GLU A 10 -9.32 -6.89 -17.04
C GLU A 10 -9.55 -6.44 -15.60
N GLU A 11 -10.13 -7.29 -14.76
CA GLU A 11 -10.30 -7.05 -13.32
C GLU A 11 -8.95 -6.83 -12.62
N ARG A 12 -7.93 -7.64 -12.99
CA ARG A 12 -6.57 -7.45 -12.47
C ARG A 12 -5.99 -6.09 -12.87
N LYS A 13 -6.14 -5.69 -14.13
CA LYS A 13 -5.69 -4.38 -14.63
C LYS A 13 -6.40 -3.24 -13.91
N ALA A 14 -7.73 -3.32 -13.77
CA ALA A 14 -8.52 -2.31 -13.07
C ALA A 14 -8.11 -2.18 -11.59
N CYS A 15 -7.88 -3.30 -10.91
CA CYS A 15 -7.40 -3.31 -9.53
C CYS A 15 -6.01 -2.65 -9.39
N TRP A 16 -5.04 -3.03 -10.24
CA TRP A 16 -3.70 -2.46 -10.18
C TRP A 16 -3.69 -0.96 -10.55
N GLY A 17 -4.51 -0.55 -11.51
CA GLY A 17 -4.69 0.87 -11.83
C GLY A 17 -5.22 1.67 -10.65
N ALA A 18 -6.28 1.18 -9.98
CA ALA A 18 -6.84 1.85 -8.79
C ALA A 18 -5.85 1.89 -7.61
N ARG A 19 -5.01 0.85 -7.46
CA ARG A 19 -3.90 0.85 -6.50
C ARG A 19 -2.93 1.99 -6.79
N ASP A 20 -2.50 2.10 -8.04
CA ASP A 20 -1.48 3.08 -8.45
C ASP A 20 -2.00 4.51 -8.30
N GLU A 21 -3.26 4.76 -8.69
CA GLU A 21 -3.93 6.06 -8.46
C GLU A 21 -3.98 6.44 -6.98
N LEU A 22 -4.43 5.50 -6.11
CA LEU A 22 -4.44 5.71 -4.66
C LEU A 22 -3.03 6.01 -4.15
N TRP A 23 -2.04 5.25 -4.62
CA TRP A 23 -0.69 5.35 -4.14
C TRP A 23 -0.03 6.67 -4.51
N GLU A 24 -0.22 7.12 -5.75
CA GLU A 24 0.24 8.42 -6.23
C GLU A 24 -0.46 9.57 -5.49
N CYS A 25 -1.75 9.44 -5.18
CA CYS A 25 -2.45 10.44 -4.37
C CYS A 25 -1.83 10.57 -2.97
N LEU A 26 -1.59 9.44 -2.29
CA LEU A 26 -1.00 9.43 -0.96
C LEU A 26 0.41 10.05 -0.98
N GLU A 27 1.24 9.71 -1.96
CA GLU A 27 2.58 10.29 -2.09
C GLU A 27 2.53 11.81 -2.33
N ARG A 28 1.65 12.29 -3.22
CA ARG A 28 1.47 13.72 -3.49
C ARG A 28 0.93 14.51 -2.29
N ASN A 29 0.20 13.85 -1.40
CA ASN A 29 -0.46 14.47 -0.25
C ASN A 29 0.25 14.18 1.09
N ASN A 30 1.53 13.81 1.07
CA ASN A 30 2.31 13.51 2.28
C ASN A 30 1.63 12.46 3.19
N GLU A 31 1.07 11.42 2.59
CA GLU A 31 0.35 10.32 3.25
C GLU A 31 -0.95 10.73 3.97
N ASP A 32 -1.54 11.89 3.63
CA ASP A 32 -2.86 12.29 4.12
C ASP A 32 -3.97 11.45 3.46
N ALA A 33 -4.42 10.42 4.18
CA ALA A 33 -5.44 9.49 3.71
C ALA A 33 -6.82 10.14 3.50
N ALA A 34 -7.13 11.23 4.22
CA ALA A 34 -8.44 11.89 4.10
C ALA A 34 -8.64 12.48 2.70
N LYS A 35 -7.57 13.05 2.12
CA LYS A 35 -7.60 13.61 0.75
C LYS A 35 -7.75 12.54 -0.34
N CYS A 36 -7.37 11.30 -0.03
CA CYS A 36 -7.39 10.18 -0.97
C CYS A 36 -8.53 9.18 -0.71
N GLN A 37 -9.50 9.50 0.15
CA GLN A 37 -10.56 8.58 0.56
C GLN A 37 -11.37 8.04 -0.63
N HIS A 38 -11.69 8.87 -1.62
CA HIS A 38 -12.43 8.43 -2.81
C HIS A 38 -11.67 7.38 -3.62
N LEU A 39 -10.34 7.53 -3.76
CA LEU A 39 -9.49 6.53 -4.42
C LEU A 39 -9.33 5.28 -3.57
N ARG A 40 -9.36 5.41 -2.24
CA ARG A 40 -9.36 4.25 -1.35
C ARG A 40 -10.60 3.39 -1.56
N LEU A 41 -11.78 4.01 -1.64
CA LEU A 41 -13.03 3.30 -1.93
C LEU A 41 -13.02 2.67 -3.33
N SER A 42 -12.50 3.37 -4.34
CA SER A 42 -12.30 2.84 -5.70
C SER A 42 -11.41 1.59 -5.69
N PHE A 43 -10.27 1.65 -5.02
CA PHE A 43 -9.34 0.53 -4.84
C PHE A 43 -10.00 -0.66 -4.13
N GLU A 44 -10.71 -0.42 -3.03
CA GLU A 44 -11.38 -1.47 -2.27
C GLU A 44 -12.52 -2.16 -3.03
N SER A 45 -13.21 -1.41 -3.91
CA SER A 45 -14.28 -1.95 -4.75
C SER A 45 -13.79 -2.77 -5.94
N LYS A 46 -12.60 -2.44 -6.48
CA LYS A 46 -12.04 -3.08 -7.69
C LYS A 46 -11.11 -4.25 -7.38
N CYS A 47 -10.62 -4.34 -6.15
CA CYS A 47 -9.62 -5.34 -5.77
C CYS A 47 -10.19 -6.43 -4.85
N PRO A 48 -9.74 -7.69 -5.02
CA PRO A 48 -9.99 -8.72 -4.02
C PRO A 48 -9.44 -8.33 -2.65
N GLN A 49 -10.16 -8.67 -1.58
CA GLN A 49 -9.77 -8.35 -0.19
C GLN A 49 -8.37 -8.85 0.20
N GLN A 50 -7.96 -10.02 -0.31
CA GLN A 50 -6.62 -10.55 -0.06
C GLN A 50 -5.53 -9.71 -0.73
N TRP A 51 -5.82 -9.18 -1.93
CA TRP A 51 -4.88 -8.32 -2.65
C TRP A 51 -4.76 -6.95 -1.99
N ILE A 52 -5.86 -6.39 -1.49
CA ILE A 52 -5.86 -5.15 -0.70
C ILE A 52 -4.91 -5.30 0.49
N LYS A 53 -5.09 -6.35 1.30
CA LYS A 53 -4.21 -6.64 2.45
C LYS A 53 -2.75 -6.79 2.05
N TYR A 54 -2.47 -7.51 0.96
CA TYR A 54 -1.11 -7.69 0.45
C TYR A 54 -0.50 -6.35 0.02
N PHE A 55 -1.22 -5.54 -0.75
CA PHE A 55 -0.74 -4.27 -1.26
C PHE A 55 -0.54 -3.24 -0.15
N ASP A 56 -1.44 -3.16 0.83
CA ASP A 56 -1.29 -2.27 1.98
C ASP A 56 0.03 -2.61 2.73
N ARG A 57 0.25 -3.89 3.04
CA ARG A 57 1.49 -4.36 3.69
C ARG A 57 2.74 -4.08 2.82
N ARG A 58 2.62 -4.25 1.50
CA ARG A 58 3.71 -3.98 0.56
C ARG A 58 4.06 -2.49 0.52
N ARG A 59 3.06 -1.59 0.56
CA ARG A 59 3.28 -0.13 0.59
C ARG A 59 4.04 0.25 1.85
N ASP A 60 3.62 -0.24 3.01
CA ASP A 60 4.30 0.04 4.29
C ASP A 60 5.77 -0.40 4.26
N TYR A 61 6.03 -1.60 3.74
CA TYR A 61 7.39 -2.09 3.55
C TYR A 61 8.22 -1.19 2.61
N LEU A 62 7.64 -0.76 1.47
CA LEU A 62 8.34 0.10 0.52
C LEU A 62 8.61 1.49 1.11
N LYS A 63 7.68 2.05 1.90
CA LYS A 63 7.88 3.30 2.63
C LYS A 63 9.02 3.16 3.64
N TYR A 64 9.02 2.09 4.42
CA TYR A 64 10.08 1.81 5.37
C TYR A 64 11.44 1.64 4.69
N LYS A 65 11.49 0.85 3.60
CA LYS A 65 12.68 0.66 2.78
C LYS A 65 13.22 2.00 2.25
N LYS A 66 12.35 2.86 1.70
CA LYS A 66 12.73 4.20 1.21
C LYS A 66 13.31 5.08 2.31
N LYS A 67 12.76 5.02 3.54
CA LYS A 67 13.33 5.72 4.70
C LYS A 67 14.72 5.22 5.04
N LEU A 68 14.91 3.90 5.12
CA LEU A 68 16.23 3.30 5.37
C LEU A 68 17.26 3.67 4.30
N GLU A 69 16.86 3.70 3.02
CA GLU A 69 17.75 4.09 1.91
C GLU A 69 18.13 5.57 1.97
N ASN A 70 17.21 6.45 2.41
CA ASN A 70 17.45 7.89 2.51
C ASN A 70 18.20 8.31 3.78
N GLU A 71 17.88 7.68 4.92
CA GLU A 71 18.40 8.05 6.25
C GLU A 71 19.61 7.20 6.66
N GLY A 72 19.93 6.16 5.90
CA GLY A 72 20.94 5.16 6.25
C GLY A 72 20.45 4.18 7.31
N TYR A 73 21.21 3.09 7.50
CA TYR A 73 20.93 2.12 8.56
C TYR A 73 21.39 2.68 9.91
N SER A 74 20.45 3.03 10.79
CA SER A 74 20.75 3.22 12.22
C SER A 74 20.59 1.89 12.94
N PRO A 75 21.66 1.28 13.48
CA PRO A 75 21.52 0.12 14.35
C PRO A 75 20.64 0.50 15.55
N PRO A 76 19.75 -0.38 16.02
CA PRO A 76 19.08 -0.16 17.29
C PRO A 76 20.17 -0.01 18.35
N GLU A 77 20.10 1.07 19.15
CA GLU A 77 21.02 1.28 20.25
C GLU A 77 21.01 0.00 21.09
N THR A 78 22.14 -0.70 21.13
CA THR A 78 22.29 -1.86 21.99
C THR A 78 22.03 -1.37 23.40
N THR A 79 20.91 -1.79 23.99
CA THR A 79 20.68 -1.62 25.41
C THR A 79 21.80 -2.36 26.12
N GLY A 80 22.84 -1.62 26.49
CA GLY A 80 23.84 -2.07 27.44
C GLY A 80 23.10 -2.48 28.70
N LYS A 81 23.08 -3.78 28.97
CA LYS A 81 22.84 -4.31 30.29
C LYS A 81 24.03 -5.21 30.60
N SER A 82 24.78 -4.72 31.58
CA SER A 82 25.95 -5.22 32.32
C SER A 82 26.33 -6.68 32.13
#